data_AF-A0A8T5MAB5-F1
#
_entry.id   AF-A0A8T5MAB5-F1
#
_cell.length_a   1.000
_cell.length_b   1.000
_cell.length_c   1.000
_cell.angle_alpha   90.00
_cell.angle_beta   90.00
_cell.angle_gamma   90.00
#
_symmetry.space_group_name_H-M   'P 1'
#
loop_
_entity.id
_entity.type
_entity.pdbx_description
1 polymer ?
#
loop_
_entity_poly.entity_id
_entity_poly.type
_entity_poly.pdbx_seq_one_letter_code
_entity_poly.pdbx_strand_id
1 'polypeptide(L)'
;DHNIESEFKRAQLDAEFTDEIVEVKLFLDLIKIKEITSQKYNFNLFNIVKYSTEQLFENCSKYKRITFNNEDDFKRIISDLNEKLIEITNWDGIKEHLISKGFIVPQETGSLKILELFFKNILLDSQNKVAPLFYLSDLRIWASHSDCQNKFDKVVLDLGIDDTTNFSLIYSKLIELLNETLTFILFKVQEKD
;
A
#
# COMPACT_ATOMS: atom_id res chain seq x y z
N ASP A 1 49.76 16.75 3.30
CA ASP A 1 48.94 15.76 4.01
C ASP A 1 47.46 16.08 3.91
N HIS A 2 46.82 15.53 2.89
CA HIS A 2 45.36 15.49 2.80
C HIS A 2 44.87 14.36 3.69
N ASN A 3 44.23 14.72 4.80
CA ASN A 3 43.77 13.75 5.79
C ASN A 3 42.51 13.06 5.26
N ILE A 4 42.71 11.92 4.60
CA ILE A 4 41.66 11.08 3.98
C ILE A 4 40.53 10.76 4.98
N GLU A 5 40.84 10.60 6.28
CA GLU A 5 39.82 10.39 7.32
C GLU A 5 38.87 11.58 7.51
N SER A 6 39.33 12.81 7.25
CA SER A 6 38.50 14.01 7.36
C SER A 6 37.55 14.17 6.17
N GLU A 7 37.96 13.73 4.98
CA GLU A 7 37.12 13.73 3.79
C GLU A 7 36.08 12.61 3.84
N PHE A 8 36.43 11.44 4.39
CA PHE A 8 35.47 10.35 4.63
C PHE A 8 34.40 10.72 5.67
N LYS A 9 34.77 11.38 6.78
CA LYS A 9 33.81 11.86 7.77
C LYS A 9 32.89 12.96 7.21
N ARG A 10 33.43 13.85 6.37
CA ARG A 10 32.62 14.83 5.64
C ARG A 10 31.70 14.15 4.64
N ALA A 11 32.16 13.16 3.89
CA ALA A 11 31.32 12.40 2.97
C ALA A 11 30.19 11.61 3.67
N GLN A 12 30.37 11.19 4.93
CA GLN A 12 29.31 10.58 5.74
C GLN A 12 28.33 11.59 6.37
N LEU A 13 28.78 12.83 6.63
CA LEU A 13 27.94 13.91 7.16
C LEU A 13 27.22 14.69 6.05
N ASP A 14 27.84 14.82 4.88
CA ASP A 14 27.34 15.44 3.65
C ASP A 14 26.71 14.41 2.68
N ALA A 15 26.64 13.14 3.07
CA ALA A 15 25.70 12.21 2.46
C ALA A 15 24.30 12.66 2.89
N GLU A 16 23.78 13.65 2.15
CA GLU A 16 22.35 13.95 2.08
C GLU A 16 21.64 12.60 2.07
N PHE A 17 20.94 12.30 3.17
CA PHE A 17 20.10 11.13 3.26
C PHE A 17 19.24 11.17 2.01
N THR A 18 19.52 10.28 1.05
CA THR A 18 18.69 10.08 -0.13
C THR A 18 17.25 10.09 0.36
N ASP A 19 16.38 10.92 -0.22
CA ASP A 19 15.04 11.19 0.34
C ASP A 19 14.39 9.90 0.87
N GLU A 20 13.64 9.96 1.96
CA GLU A 20 12.96 8.78 2.46
C GLU A 20 12.15 8.11 1.32
N ILE A 21 12.45 6.84 1.01
CA ILE A 21 11.68 6.11 0.01
C ILE A 21 10.37 5.72 0.70
N VAL A 22 9.36 6.57 0.55
CA VAL A 22 8.08 6.50 1.28
C VAL A 22 7.35 5.16 1.12
N GLU A 23 7.63 4.40 0.07
CA GLU A 23 7.08 3.06 -0.14
C GLU A 23 7.76 2.00 0.74
N VAL A 24 9.01 2.20 1.19
CA VAL A 24 9.67 1.29 2.14
C VAL A 24 8.87 1.19 3.42
N LYS A 25 8.34 2.31 3.91
CA LYS A 25 7.44 2.33 5.07
C LYS A 25 6.19 1.49 4.84
N LEU A 26 5.56 1.57 3.65
CA LEU A 26 4.39 0.75 3.33
C LEU A 26 4.67 -0.74 3.53
N PHE A 27 5.77 -1.23 2.96
CA PHE A 27 6.11 -2.66 3.04
C PHE A 27 6.51 -3.09 4.46
N LEU A 28 7.21 -2.23 5.20
CA LEU A 28 7.51 -2.50 6.61
C LEU A 28 6.24 -2.61 7.46
N ASP A 29 5.26 -1.72 7.25
CA ASP A 29 4.00 -1.75 7.98
C ASP A 29 3.15 -2.97 7.59
N LEU A 30 3.14 -3.39 6.32
CA LEU A 30 2.52 -4.66 5.91
C LEU A 30 3.12 -5.88 6.62
N ILE A 31 4.45 -5.94 6.76
CA ILE A 31 5.12 -7.03 7.47
C ILE A 31 4.69 -7.04 8.94
N LYS A 32 4.62 -5.88 9.60
CA LYS A 32 4.13 -5.78 10.99
C LYS A 32 2.67 -6.20 11.12
N ILE A 33 1.80 -5.74 10.21
CA ILE A 33 0.38 -6.12 10.21
C ILE A 33 0.25 -7.64 10.07
N LYS A 34 1.02 -8.26 9.16
CA LYS A 34 1.06 -9.72 9.04
C LYS A 34 1.41 -10.39 10.37
N GLU A 35 2.49 -9.96 11.02
CA GLU A 35 2.94 -10.55 12.29
C GLU A 35 1.86 -10.44 13.38
N ILE A 36 1.22 -9.27 13.51
CA ILE A 36 0.20 -9.02 14.54
C ILE A 36 -1.10 -9.78 14.24
N THR A 37 -1.56 -9.78 12.99
CA THR A 37 -2.79 -10.48 12.59
C THR A 37 -2.66 -11.99 12.74
N SER A 38 -1.47 -12.54 12.44
CA SER A 38 -1.15 -13.94 12.70
C SER A 38 -1.37 -14.32 14.16
N GLN A 39 -0.90 -13.47 15.08
CA GLN A 39 -1.02 -13.69 16.52
C GLN A 39 -2.45 -13.45 17.03
N LYS A 40 -3.11 -12.38 16.56
CA LYS A 40 -4.42 -11.95 17.09
C LYS A 40 -5.58 -12.78 16.52
N TYR A 41 -5.53 -13.10 15.23
CA TYR A 41 -6.65 -13.70 14.51
C TYR A 41 -6.40 -15.14 14.06
N ASN A 42 -5.21 -15.69 14.34
CA ASN A 42 -4.77 -17.02 13.90
C ASN A 42 -4.74 -17.18 12.36
N PHE A 43 -4.61 -16.07 11.63
CA PHE A 43 -4.34 -16.05 10.19
C PHE A 43 -3.57 -14.78 9.81
N ASN A 44 -2.80 -14.84 8.73
CA ASN A 44 -2.11 -13.65 8.21
C ASN A 44 -3.09 -12.85 7.35
N LEU A 45 -3.27 -11.55 7.61
CA LEU A 45 -4.08 -10.70 6.72
C LEU A 45 -3.47 -10.57 5.32
N PHE A 46 -2.14 -10.47 5.26
CA PHE A 46 -1.36 -10.36 4.04
C PHE A 46 -0.30 -11.48 3.96
N ASN A 47 -0.21 -12.14 2.81
CA ASN A 47 0.75 -13.20 2.49
C ASN A 47 2.10 -12.63 2.02
N ILE A 48 2.59 -11.58 2.68
CA ILE A 48 3.87 -10.95 2.33
C ILE A 48 5.06 -11.78 2.82
N VAL A 49 6.09 -11.93 1.98
CA VAL A 49 7.38 -12.51 2.39
C VAL A 49 8.18 -11.45 3.15
N LYS A 50 8.94 -11.87 4.18
CA LYS A 50 9.79 -10.95 4.92
C LYS A 50 10.96 -10.50 4.04
N TYR A 51 11.05 -9.21 3.78
CA TYR A 51 12.19 -8.59 3.09
C TYR A 51 13.14 -7.97 4.11
N SER A 52 14.44 -7.99 3.83
CA SER A 52 15.38 -7.12 4.55
C SER A 52 15.15 -5.66 4.17
N THR A 53 15.56 -4.74 5.03
CA THR A 53 15.48 -3.30 4.74
C THR A 53 16.22 -2.94 3.46
N GLU A 54 17.39 -3.54 3.21
CA GLU A 54 18.17 -3.35 1.98
C GLU A 54 17.41 -3.80 0.74
N GLN A 55 16.76 -4.98 0.77
CA GLN A 55 15.92 -5.47 -0.32
C GLN A 55 14.73 -4.55 -0.59
N LEU A 56 14.13 -3.96 0.45
CA LEU A 56 13.07 -2.98 0.30
C LEU A 56 13.58 -1.70 -0.36
N PHE A 57 14.73 -1.18 0.06
CA PHE A 57 15.34 -0.01 -0.57
C PHE A 57 15.64 -0.25 -2.05
N GLU A 58 16.23 -1.40 -2.40
CA GLU A 58 16.48 -1.77 -3.79
C GLU A 58 15.17 -1.84 -4.59
N ASN A 59 14.18 -2.56 -4.06
CA ASN A 59 12.88 -2.75 -4.72
C ASN A 59 12.10 -1.45 -4.90
N CYS A 60 12.21 -0.50 -3.96
CA CYS A 60 11.46 0.76 -4.00
C CYS A 60 12.21 1.87 -4.74
N SER A 61 13.55 1.77 -4.87
CA SER A 61 14.35 2.72 -5.65
C SER A 61 13.90 2.84 -7.11
N LYS A 62 13.28 1.78 -7.66
CA LYS A 62 12.71 1.78 -9.01
C LYS A 62 11.55 2.75 -9.17
N TYR A 63 10.81 3.05 -8.10
CA TYR A 63 9.72 4.03 -8.15
C TYR A 63 10.30 5.44 -8.30
N LYS A 64 11.39 5.76 -7.59
CA LYS A 64 12.08 7.07 -7.73
C LYS A 64 12.65 7.35 -9.11
N ARG A 65 13.04 6.30 -9.85
CA ARG A 65 13.67 6.45 -11.18
C ARG A 65 12.68 6.75 -12.29
N ILE A 66 11.41 6.87 -11.98
CA ILE A 66 10.36 7.09 -12.96
C ILE A 66 10.11 8.59 -13.12
N THR A 67 10.21 9.07 -14.36
CA THR A 67 9.69 10.38 -14.75
C THR A 67 8.16 10.33 -14.64
N PHE A 68 7.64 10.64 -13.45
CA PHE A 68 6.24 10.48 -13.06
C PHE A 68 5.22 11.32 -13.84
N ASN A 69 5.54 11.90 -14.99
CA ASN A 69 4.55 12.50 -15.89
C ASN A 69 4.39 11.69 -17.19
N ASN A 70 4.82 10.43 -17.19
CA ASN A 70 4.54 9.45 -18.23
C ASN A 70 3.45 8.48 -17.74
N GLU A 71 2.37 8.37 -18.53
CA GLU A 71 1.22 7.51 -18.21
C GLU A 71 1.59 6.02 -18.14
N ASP A 72 2.40 5.52 -19.07
CA ASP A 72 2.79 4.10 -19.11
C ASP A 72 3.64 3.71 -17.90
N ASP A 73 4.56 4.58 -17.51
CA ASP A 73 5.34 4.38 -16.30
C ASP A 73 4.46 4.38 -15.05
N PHE A 74 3.51 5.32 -14.96
CA PHE A 74 2.55 5.37 -13.87
C PHE A 74 1.72 4.08 -13.80
N LYS A 75 1.15 3.62 -14.93
CA LYS A 75 0.41 2.34 -15.03
C LYS A 75 1.25 1.15 -14.56
N ARG A 76 2.52 1.09 -14.94
CA ARG A 76 3.45 0.03 -14.51
C ARG A 76 3.67 0.05 -13.00
N ILE A 77 3.87 1.22 -12.39
CA ILE A 77 4.03 1.33 -10.93
C ILE A 77 2.75 0.93 -10.21
N ILE A 78 1.60 1.45 -10.64
CA ILE A 78 0.30 1.13 -10.04
C ILE A 78 0.06 -0.38 -10.07
N SER A 79 0.39 -1.05 -11.17
CA SER A 79 0.26 -2.50 -11.29
C SER A 79 1.16 -3.24 -10.30
N ASP A 80 2.45 -2.87 -10.20
CA ASP A 80 3.40 -3.46 -9.26
C ASP A 80 3.02 -3.21 -7.79
N LEU A 81 2.52 -2.02 -7.47
CA LEU A 81 2.00 -1.70 -6.14
C LEU A 81 0.74 -2.51 -5.81
N ASN A 82 -0.21 -2.63 -6.75
CA ASN A 82 -1.42 -3.40 -6.52
C ASN A 82 -1.09 -4.88 -6.26
N GLU A 83 -0.17 -5.46 -7.03
CA GLU A 83 0.32 -6.81 -6.79
C GLU A 83 0.85 -6.96 -5.36
N LYS A 84 1.73 -6.05 -4.94
CA LYS A 84 2.41 -6.14 -3.64
C LYS A 84 1.59 -5.68 -2.43
N LEU A 85 0.50 -4.93 -2.62
CA LEU A 85 -0.33 -4.41 -1.52
C LEU A 85 -1.71 -5.09 -1.44
N ILE A 86 -2.29 -5.47 -2.58
CA ILE A 86 -3.67 -5.99 -2.66
C ILE A 86 -3.68 -7.47 -3.02
N GLU A 87 -2.97 -7.90 -4.06
CA GLU A 87 -3.06 -9.28 -4.54
C GLU A 87 -2.47 -10.29 -3.54
N ILE A 88 -1.56 -9.84 -2.68
CA ILE A 88 -1.03 -10.63 -1.56
C ILE A 88 -2.03 -10.85 -0.41
N THR A 89 -3.23 -10.26 -0.45
CA THR A 89 -4.20 -10.40 0.64
C THR A 89 -4.66 -11.86 0.79
N ASN A 90 -4.77 -12.34 2.02
CA ASN A 90 -5.21 -13.70 2.31
C ASN A 90 -6.73 -13.80 2.32
N TRP A 91 -7.32 -13.89 1.13
CA TRP A 91 -8.78 -13.91 0.95
C TRP A 91 -9.48 -15.03 1.70
N ASP A 92 -8.91 -16.24 1.66
CA ASP A 92 -9.47 -17.42 2.32
C ASP A 92 -9.44 -17.24 3.84
N GLY A 93 -8.31 -16.80 4.41
CA GLY A 93 -8.18 -16.54 5.84
C GLY A 93 -9.15 -15.46 6.34
N ILE A 94 -9.34 -14.38 5.57
CA ILE A 94 -10.33 -13.34 5.90
C ILE A 94 -11.74 -13.92 5.91
N LYS A 95 -12.09 -14.68 4.87
CA LYS A 95 -13.42 -15.27 4.71
C LYS A 95 -13.74 -16.25 5.82
N GLU A 96 -12.81 -17.16 6.14
CA GLU A 96 -12.93 -18.10 7.25
C GLU A 96 -13.09 -17.36 8.58
N HIS A 97 -12.30 -16.31 8.81
CA HIS A 97 -12.39 -15.51 10.03
C HIS A 97 -13.75 -14.83 10.17
N LEU A 98 -14.26 -14.19 9.11
CA LEU A 98 -15.58 -13.56 9.09
C LEU A 98 -16.70 -14.57 9.42
N ILE A 99 -16.66 -15.76 8.81
CA ILE A 99 -17.63 -16.83 9.07
C ILE A 99 -17.53 -17.29 10.54
N SER A 100 -16.32 -17.45 11.07
CA SER A 100 -16.12 -17.85 12.48
C SER A 100 -16.68 -16.84 13.49
N LYS A 101 -16.79 -15.56 13.10
CA LYS A 101 -17.39 -14.47 13.89
C LYS A 101 -18.90 -14.32 13.65
N GLY A 102 -19.51 -15.20 12.86
CA GLY A 102 -20.95 -15.22 12.61
C GLY A 102 -21.42 -14.34 11.46
N PHE A 103 -20.52 -13.80 10.63
CA PHE A 103 -20.90 -13.04 9.44
C PHE A 103 -21.23 -13.96 8.27
N ILE A 104 -22.30 -13.64 7.54
CA ILE A 104 -22.68 -14.36 6.32
C ILE A 104 -21.89 -13.80 5.15
N VAL A 105 -21.04 -14.63 4.53
CA VAL A 105 -20.30 -14.29 3.31
C VAL A 105 -20.78 -15.21 2.17
N PRO A 106 -21.66 -14.74 1.28
CA PRO A 106 -22.12 -15.50 0.12
C PRO A 106 -20.94 -16.03 -0.71
N GLN A 107 -21.11 -17.21 -1.33
CA GLN A 107 -20.04 -17.80 -2.16
C GLN A 107 -19.58 -16.88 -3.29
N GLU A 108 -20.49 -16.10 -3.88
CA GLU A 108 -20.21 -15.19 -5.00
C GLU A 108 -19.69 -13.80 -4.58
N THR A 109 -19.33 -13.62 -3.31
CA THR A 109 -18.79 -12.33 -2.83
C THR A 109 -17.39 -12.12 -3.40
N GLY A 110 -17.21 -11.08 -4.21
CA GLY A 110 -15.90 -10.72 -4.76
C GLY A 110 -14.87 -10.34 -3.69
N SER A 111 -13.59 -10.58 -3.95
CA SER A 111 -12.49 -10.45 -2.98
C SER A 111 -12.40 -9.07 -2.32
N LEU A 112 -12.54 -7.98 -3.09
CA LEU A 112 -12.55 -6.62 -2.52
C LEU A 112 -13.72 -6.39 -1.56
N LYS A 113 -14.88 -7.02 -1.82
CA LYS A 113 -16.02 -6.92 -0.92
C LYS A 113 -15.80 -7.71 0.38
N ILE A 114 -15.11 -8.85 0.30
CA ILE A 114 -14.66 -9.60 1.48
C ILE A 114 -13.73 -8.73 2.34
N LEU A 115 -12.79 -8.01 1.71
CA LEU A 115 -11.89 -7.09 2.39
C LEU A 115 -12.64 -5.96 3.11
N GLU A 116 -13.58 -5.34 2.40
CA GLU A 116 -14.42 -4.27 2.95
C GLU A 116 -15.21 -4.76 4.17
N LEU A 117 -15.79 -5.96 4.10
CA LEU A 117 -16.50 -6.56 5.24
C LEU A 117 -15.58 -6.79 6.43
N PHE A 118 -14.34 -7.22 6.21
CA PHE A 118 -13.37 -7.39 7.28
C PHE A 118 -13.03 -6.06 7.96
N PHE A 119 -12.69 -5.03 7.18
CA PHE A 119 -12.35 -3.74 7.76
C PHE A 119 -13.53 -3.10 8.50
N LYS A 120 -14.73 -3.19 7.94
CA LYS A 120 -15.93 -2.63 8.54
C LYS A 120 -16.34 -3.33 9.84
N ASN A 121 -16.30 -4.67 9.85
CA ASN A 121 -16.89 -5.44 10.95
C ASN A 121 -15.88 -5.94 11.98
N ILE A 122 -14.63 -6.17 11.56
CA ILE A 122 -13.56 -6.68 12.45
C ILE A 122 -12.68 -5.53 12.92
N LEU A 123 -12.21 -4.65 12.01
CA LEU A 123 -11.37 -3.49 12.39
C LEU A 123 -12.17 -2.22 12.70
N LEU A 124 -13.49 -2.27 12.58
CA LEU A 124 -14.42 -1.18 12.89
C LEU A 124 -14.08 0.13 12.17
N ASP A 125 -13.70 0.05 10.90
CA ASP A 125 -13.46 1.23 10.06
C ASP A 125 -14.78 1.93 9.70
N SER A 126 -15.19 2.86 10.56
CA SER A 126 -16.41 3.66 10.40
C SER A 126 -16.24 4.90 9.51
N GLN A 127 -15.00 5.31 9.25
CA GLN A 127 -14.67 6.52 8.48
C GLN A 127 -14.12 6.20 7.08
N ASN A 128 -14.15 4.93 6.68
CA ASN A 128 -13.61 4.46 5.40
C ASN A 128 -12.13 4.85 5.23
N LYS A 129 -11.34 4.76 6.30
CA LYS A 129 -9.90 5.03 6.30
C LYS A 129 -9.12 4.07 5.40
N VAL A 130 -9.69 2.92 5.07
CA VAL A 130 -9.08 1.95 4.15
C VAL A 130 -9.42 2.16 2.68
N ALA A 131 -10.19 3.21 2.34
CA ALA A 131 -10.54 3.57 0.95
C ALA A 131 -9.35 3.56 -0.03
N PRO A 132 -8.14 4.05 0.34
CA PRO A 132 -7.00 4.09 -0.56
C PRO A 132 -6.54 2.73 -1.12
N LEU A 133 -6.79 1.62 -0.41
CA LEU A 133 -6.53 0.28 -0.94
C LEU A 133 -7.43 -0.04 -2.14
N PHE A 134 -8.68 0.42 -2.11
CA PHE A 134 -9.62 0.25 -3.23
C PHE A 134 -9.32 1.22 -4.37
N TYR A 135 -8.82 2.43 -4.06
CA TYR A 135 -8.35 3.37 -5.08
C TYR A 135 -7.22 2.75 -5.90
N LEU A 136 -6.26 2.09 -5.24
CA LEU A 136 -5.19 1.37 -5.91
C LEU A 136 -5.71 0.26 -6.83
N SER A 137 -6.73 -0.50 -6.39
CA SER A 137 -7.37 -1.51 -7.25
C SER A 137 -8.08 -0.91 -8.45
N ASP A 138 -8.79 0.21 -8.28
CA ASP A 138 -9.47 0.91 -9.38
C ASP A 138 -8.46 1.47 -10.39
N LEU A 139 -7.35 2.05 -9.93
CA LEU A 139 -6.25 2.49 -10.77
C LEU A 139 -5.60 1.32 -11.52
N ARG A 140 -5.43 0.15 -10.89
CA ARG A 140 -4.90 -1.04 -11.57
C ARG A 140 -5.83 -1.53 -12.66
N ILE A 141 -7.15 -1.49 -12.45
CA ILE A 141 -8.14 -1.83 -13.48
C ILE A 141 -8.02 -0.87 -14.66
N TRP A 142 -7.98 0.44 -14.40
CA TRP A 142 -7.74 1.44 -15.45
C TRP A 142 -6.42 1.22 -16.19
N ALA A 143 -5.33 0.94 -15.46
CA ALA A 143 -4.02 0.68 -16.05
C ALA A 143 -4.03 -0.53 -17.01
N SER A 144 -4.92 -1.49 -16.77
CA SER A 144 -5.02 -2.72 -17.56
C SER A 144 -6.02 -2.62 -18.72
N HIS A 145 -6.99 -1.70 -18.69
CA HIS A 145 -8.15 -1.69 -19.59
C HIS A 145 -8.41 -0.28 -20.13
N SER A 146 -8.38 -0.13 -21.45
CA SER A 146 -8.56 1.16 -22.15
C SER A 146 -9.88 1.86 -21.83
N ASP A 147 -10.95 1.10 -21.56
CA ASP A 147 -12.31 1.62 -21.44
C ASP A 147 -12.69 1.97 -19.99
N CYS A 148 -11.72 2.03 -19.09
CA CYS A 148 -11.92 2.25 -17.65
C CYS A 148 -11.46 3.65 -17.19
N GLN A 149 -11.41 4.64 -18.10
CA GLN A 149 -11.00 6.01 -17.77
C GLN A 149 -11.80 6.63 -16.62
N ASN A 150 -13.10 6.31 -16.54
CA ASN A 150 -13.97 6.74 -15.45
C ASN A 150 -13.48 6.32 -14.05
N LYS A 151 -12.78 5.18 -13.92
CA LYS A 151 -12.19 4.74 -12.65
C LYS A 151 -11.02 5.63 -12.25
N PHE A 152 -10.17 5.98 -13.21
CA PHE A 152 -9.06 6.89 -12.99
C PHE A 152 -9.57 8.27 -12.59
N ASP A 153 -10.48 8.85 -13.37
CA ASP A 153 -11.03 10.18 -13.09
C ASP A 153 -11.68 10.25 -11.70
N LYS A 154 -12.41 9.20 -11.33
CA LYS A 154 -12.99 9.08 -9.98
C LYS A 154 -11.92 9.04 -8.90
N VAL A 155 -10.88 8.22 -9.05
CA VAL A 155 -9.81 8.14 -8.06
C VAL A 155 -9.08 9.48 -7.94
N VAL A 156 -8.80 10.17 -9.04
CA VAL A 156 -8.17 11.50 -9.03
C VAL A 156 -9.02 12.50 -8.23
N LEU A 157 -10.34 12.49 -8.41
CA LEU A 157 -11.28 13.28 -7.60
C LEU A 157 -11.29 12.85 -6.12
N ASP A 158 -11.30 11.55 -5.84
CA ASP A 158 -11.28 11.00 -4.46
C ASP A 158 -9.95 11.31 -3.73
N LEU A 159 -8.87 11.56 -4.47
CA LEU A 159 -7.58 12.06 -3.96
C LEU A 159 -7.59 13.58 -3.73
N GLY A 160 -8.62 14.30 -4.17
CA GLY A 160 -8.74 15.75 -4.06
C GLY A 160 -7.85 16.50 -5.06
N ILE A 161 -7.62 15.92 -6.24
CA ILE A 161 -6.77 16.49 -7.29
C ILE A 161 -7.64 16.91 -8.48
N ASP A 162 -7.41 18.11 -9.01
CA ASP A 162 -8.14 18.63 -10.18
C ASP A 162 -7.41 18.37 -11.51
N ASP A 163 -6.11 18.05 -11.45
CA ASP A 163 -5.26 17.82 -12.63
C ASP A 163 -5.03 16.32 -12.88
N THR A 164 -5.75 15.78 -13.86
CA THR A 164 -5.68 14.37 -14.27
C THR A 164 -4.41 14.02 -15.06
N THR A 165 -3.59 15.01 -15.45
CA THR A 165 -2.37 14.80 -16.24
C THR A 165 -1.11 14.75 -15.38
N ASN A 166 -1.20 15.20 -14.12
CA ASN A 166 -0.09 15.22 -13.19
C ASN A 166 0.02 13.90 -12.42
N PHE A 167 0.48 12.86 -13.12
CA PHE A 167 0.64 11.52 -12.55
C PHE A 167 1.60 11.51 -11.34
N SER A 168 2.55 12.45 -11.27
CA SER A 168 3.43 12.61 -10.11
C SER A 168 2.67 13.03 -8.87
N LEU A 169 1.79 14.03 -8.99
CA LEU A 169 0.95 14.48 -7.88
C LEU A 169 -0.01 13.38 -7.44
N ILE A 170 -0.65 12.70 -8.41
CA ILE A 170 -1.56 11.59 -8.16
C ILE A 170 -0.84 10.47 -7.40
N TYR A 171 0.36 10.10 -7.86
CA TYR A 171 1.20 9.10 -7.20
C TYR A 171 1.56 9.49 -5.77
N SER A 172 2.12 10.68 -5.57
CA SER A 172 2.52 11.15 -4.24
C SER A 172 1.34 11.16 -3.28
N LYS A 173 0.16 11.63 -3.71
CA LYS A 173 -1.02 11.67 -2.86
C LYS A 173 -1.56 10.28 -2.54
N LEU A 174 -1.52 9.36 -3.51
CA LEU A 174 -1.90 7.96 -3.30
C LEU A 174 -0.98 7.30 -2.25
N ILE A 175 0.34 7.46 -2.37
CA ILE A 175 1.31 6.86 -1.44
C ILE A 175 1.17 7.43 -0.02
N GLU A 176 0.91 8.73 0.12
CA GLU A 176 0.60 9.38 1.39
C GLU A 176 -0.61 8.70 2.07
N LEU A 177 -1.74 8.60 1.35
CA LEU A 177 -2.97 8.02 1.88
C LEU A 177 -2.87 6.51 2.13
N LEU A 178 -2.10 5.77 1.33
CA LEU A 178 -1.80 4.36 1.59
C LEU A 178 -0.98 4.20 2.88
N ASN A 179 -0.03 5.11 3.13
CA ASN A 179 0.74 5.11 4.37
C ASN A 179 -0.14 5.38 5.59
N GLU A 180 -1.06 6.34 5.49
CA GLU A 180 -2.06 6.58 6.52
C GLU A 180 -2.96 5.37 6.74
N THR A 181 -3.40 4.71 5.66
CA THR A 181 -4.23 3.51 5.71
C THR A 181 -3.53 2.37 6.48
N LEU A 182 -2.28 2.07 6.13
CA LEU A 182 -1.53 1.01 6.81
C LEU A 182 -1.23 1.36 8.27
N THR A 183 -0.99 2.64 8.56
CA THR A 183 -0.82 3.12 9.94
C THR A 183 -2.12 2.93 10.75
N PHE A 184 -3.26 3.23 10.15
CA PHE A 184 -4.58 3.00 10.75
C PHE A 184 -4.84 1.50 10.98
N ILE A 185 -4.58 0.66 9.99
CA ILE A 185 -4.76 -0.80 10.12
C ILE A 185 -3.86 -1.32 11.24
N LEU A 186 -2.59 -0.90 11.28
CA LEU A 186 -1.64 -1.28 12.32
C LEU A 186 -2.16 -0.93 13.71
N PHE A 187 -2.67 0.30 13.88
CA PHE A 187 -3.30 0.73 15.13
C PHE A 187 -4.49 -0.17 15.49
N LYS A 188 -5.39 -0.46 14.54
CA LYS A 188 -6.58 -1.30 14.77
C LYS A 188 -6.27 -2.75 15.11
N VAL A 189 -5.26 -3.35 14.50
CA VAL A 189 -4.88 -4.74 14.82
C VAL A 189 -4.15 -4.83 16.16
N GLN A 190 -3.62 -3.73 16.69
CA GLN A 190 -2.97 -3.65 18.01
C GLN A 190 -3.94 -3.34 19.16
N GLU A 191 -5.13 -2.79 18.88
CA GLU A 191 -6.16 -2.57 19.91
C GLU A 191 -6.48 -3.91 20.61
N LYS A 192 -6.50 -3.92 21.94
CA LYS A 192 -6.98 -5.06 22.73
C LYS A 192 -8.50 -5.07 22.69
N ASP A 193 -9.08 -6.27 22.56
CA ASP A 193 -10.53 -6.48 22.58
C ASP A 193 -11.18 -6.06 23.92
#